data_AF-A0A9D9HVX3-F1
#
_entry.id   AF-A0A9D9HVX3-F1
#
_cell.length_a   1.000
_cell.length_b   1.000
_cell.length_c   1.000
_cell.angle_alpha   90.00
_cell.angle_beta   90.00
_cell.angle_gamma   90.00
#
_symmetry.space_group_name_H-M   'P 1'
#
loop_
_entity.id
_entity.type
_entity.pdbx_description
1 polymer ?
#
loop_
_entity_poly.entity_id
_entity_poly.type
_entity_poly.pdbx_seq_one_letter_code
_entity_poly.pdbx_strand_id
1 'polypeptide(L)'
;MFSDYPVDEDGLLITTRSECYVSNFKLLGTDLLPVHFNDGDAVIDTVECTIRVKVKYGTDLKNVYPQFTLVTDAKLSPKVTGFTDFSDYKENPPKYTVISGNRQVQKTYTIYITEQEYTIQ
;
A
#
# COMPACT_ATOMS: atom_id res chain seq x y z
N MET A 1 8.43 -37.52 10.26
CA MET A 1 7.71 -36.34 10.77
C MET A 1 8.17 -35.14 9.96
N PHE A 2 7.46 -34.79 8.90
CA PHE A 2 7.60 -33.50 8.24
C PHE A 2 6.20 -32.91 8.25
N SER A 3 6.05 -31.73 8.84
CA SER A 3 4.74 -31.09 8.93
C SER A 3 4.39 -30.56 7.55
N ASP A 4 3.37 -31.14 6.92
CA ASP A 4 2.72 -30.64 5.70
C ASP A 4 1.98 -29.34 6.03
N TYR A 5 2.74 -28.26 6.27
CA TYR A 5 2.13 -26.95 6.44
C TYR A 5 1.62 -26.47 5.08
N PRO A 6 0.33 -26.09 4.98
CA PRO A 6 -0.21 -25.61 3.72
C PRO A 6 0.49 -24.32 3.29
N VAL A 7 0.83 -24.22 2.01
CA VAL A 7 1.38 -23.01 1.37
C VAL A 7 0.45 -22.55 0.25
N ASP A 8 0.48 -21.26 -0.05
CA ASP A 8 -0.28 -20.67 -1.15
C ASP A 8 0.52 -20.64 -2.47
N GLU A 9 -0.06 -20.03 -3.51
CA GLU A 9 0.54 -19.91 -4.84
C GLU A 9 1.84 -19.09 -4.88
N ASP A 10 2.12 -18.31 -3.83
CA ASP A 10 3.36 -17.54 -3.67
C ASP A 10 4.41 -18.29 -2.85
N GLY A 11 4.11 -19.51 -2.40
CA GLY A 11 4.95 -20.31 -1.51
C GLY A 11 4.95 -19.81 -0.06
N LEU A 12 3.99 -18.95 0.32
CA LEU A 12 3.85 -18.45 1.69
C LEU A 12 3.01 -19.42 2.53
N LEU A 13 3.42 -19.63 3.79
CA LEU A 13 2.67 -20.43 4.74
C LEU A 13 1.26 -19.85 4.94
N ILE A 14 0.25 -20.72 4.83
CA ILE A 14 -1.12 -20.41 5.20
C ILE A 14 -1.26 -20.64 6.70
N THR A 15 -1.59 -19.57 7.43
CA THR A 15 -1.71 -19.61 8.90
C THR A 15 -3.18 -19.57 9.33
N THR A 16 -3.45 -19.54 10.63
CA THR A 16 -4.82 -19.39 11.16
C THR A 16 -5.24 -17.94 11.35
N ARG A 17 -4.35 -16.96 11.10
CA ARG A 17 -4.61 -15.54 11.36
C ARG A 17 -5.60 -14.95 10.34
N SER A 18 -6.69 -14.40 10.84
CA SER A 18 -7.72 -13.72 10.03
C SER A 18 -7.57 -12.20 9.98
N GLU A 19 -6.63 -11.62 10.74
CA GLU A 19 -6.35 -10.19 10.69
C GLU A 19 -5.92 -9.79 9.28
N CYS A 20 -6.42 -8.64 8.83
CA CYS A 20 -6.27 -8.20 7.44
C CYS A 20 -6.28 -6.67 7.40
N TYR A 21 -5.11 -6.04 7.45
CA TYR A 21 -4.99 -4.59 7.33
C TYR A 21 -3.58 -4.16 6.92
N VAL A 22 -3.49 -2.93 6.41
CA VAL A 22 -2.23 -2.20 6.21
C VAL A 22 -1.90 -1.48 7.52
N SER A 23 -0.72 -1.74 8.08
CA SER A 23 -0.25 -1.10 9.33
C SER A 23 0.57 0.16 9.09
N ASN A 24 1.20 0.28 7.92
CA ASN A 24 1.90 1.48 7.49
C ASN A 24 1.96 1.58 5.96
N PHE A 25 2.03 2.80 5.44
CA PHE A 25 2.19 3.07 4.02
C PHE A 25 3.15 4.24 3.78
N LYS A 26 4.10 4.05 2.87
CA LYS A 26 4.96 5.11 2.35
C LYS A 26 4.88 5.14 0.83
N LEU A 27 4.79 6.32 0.25
CA LEU A 27 5.04 6.54 -1.17
C LEU A 27 6.45 7.11 -1.33
N LEU A 28 7.29 6.44 -2.10
CA LEU A 28 8.67 6.86 -2.34
C LEU A 28 8.85 7.34 -3.77
N GLY A 29 9.78 8.27 -3.97
CA GLY A 29 10.20 8.73 -5.29
C GLY A 29 11.24 7.80 -5.90
N THR A 30 11.79 8.20 -7.05
CA THR A 30 12.87 7.47 -7.74
C THR A 30 14.18 7.43 -6.96
N ASP A 31 14.36 8.36 -6.02
CA ASP A 31 15.46 8.41 -5.05
C ASP A 31 15.21 7.52 -3.81
N LEU A 32 14.10 6.77 -3.78
CA LEU A 32 13.64 5.95 -2.66
C LEU A 32 13.42 6.73 -1.36
N LEU A 33 13.24 8.05 -1.44
CA LEU A 33 12.88 8.88 -0.31
C LEU A 33 11.37 9.14 -0.28
N PRO A 34 10.76 9.32 0.91
CA PRO A 34 9.35 9.66 1.02
C PRO A 34 9.01 10.97 0.26
N VAL A 35 7.98 10.90 -0.60
CA VAL A 35 7.49 12.09 -1.35
C VAL A 35 6.44 12.89 -0.57
N HIS A 36 6.19 12.51 0.67
CA HIS A 36 5.17 13.12 1.54
C HIS A 36 5.52 14.57 1.87
N PHE A 37 4.48 15.37 2.10
CA PHE A 37 4.60 16.77 2.49
C PHE A 37 4.61 16.95 4.01
N ASN A 38 5.58 17.69 4.57
CA ASN A 38 5.74 18.08 5.99
C ASN A 38 5.58 16.95 7.02
N ASP A 39 6.44 15.92 6.97
CA ASP A 39 6.43 14.75 7.88
C ASP A 39 5.04 14.08 8.05
N GLY A 40 4.08 14.42 7.18
CA GLY A 40 2.72 13.90 7.23
C GLY A 40 2.73 12.48 6.69
N ASP A 41 2.77 11.51 7.60
CA ASP A 41 2.57 10.10 7.25
C ASP A 41 1.21 9.91 6.57
N ALA A 42 1.10 8.84 5.77
CA ALA A 42 -0.17 8.48 5.17
C ALA A 42 -1.19 8.13 6.25
N VAL A 43 -2.42 8.64 6.11
CA VAL A 43 -3.52 8.32 7.00
C VAL A 43 -4.21 7.06 6.49
N ILE A 44 -4.19 6.01 7.31
CA ILE A 44 -4.77 4.71 6.96
C ILE A 44 -6.06 4.53 7.76
N ASP A 45 -7.16 4.28 7.04
CA ASP A 45 -8.42 3.87 7.62
C ASP A 45 -8.66 2.39 7.31
N THR A 46 -8.59 1.55 8.34
CA THR A 46 -8.72 0.09 8.21
C THR A 46 -10.17 -0.39 8.17
N VAL A 47 -11.13 0.50 8.46
CA VAL A 47 -12.57 0.24 8.39
C VAL A 47 -13.06 0.58 6.99
N GLU A 48 -12.81 1.81 6.54
CA GLU A 48 -13.16 2.27 5.19
C GLU A 48 -12.24 1.71 4.09
N CYS A 49 -11.11 1.10 4.48
CA CYS A 49 -10.08 0.58 3.57
C CYS A 49 -9.56 1.67 2.63
N THR A 50 -9.11 2.78 3.22
CA THR A 50 -8.58 3.92 2.47
C THR A 50 -7.21 4.32 2.99
N ILE A 51 -6.36 4.79 2.09
CA ILE A 51 -5.04 5.36 2.39
C ILE A 51 -5.03 6.75 1.80
N ARG A 52 -4.83 7.79 2.62
CA ARG A 52 -4.72 9.17 2.16
C ARG A 52 -3.29 9.64 2.30
N VAL A 53 -2.68 10.06 1.19
CA VAL A 53 -1.32 10.57 1.15
C VAL A 53 -1.30 11.97 0.54
N LYS A 54 -0.57 12.88 1.19
CA LYS A 54 -0.31 14.22 0.66
C LYS A 54 1.12 14.30 0.16
N VAL A 55 1.30 14.55 -1.13
CA VAL A 55 2.62 14.60 -1.77
C VAL A 55 3.06 16.03 -2.04
N LYS A 56 4.37 16.24 -2.15
CA LYS A 56 4.95 17.54 -2.54
C LYS A 56 4.46 17.93 -3.95
N TYR A 57 4.24 19.23 -4.15
CA TYR A 57 3.93 19.75 -5.48
C TYR A 57 5.03 19.37 -6.49
N GLY A 58 4.65 18.95 -7.69
CA GLY A 58 5.58 18.55 -8.74
C GLY A 58 6.22 17.17 -8.56
N THR A 59 5.74 16.34 -7.63
CA THR A 59 6.17 14.94 -7.52
C THR A 59 5.91 14.19 -8.82
N ASP A 60 6.91 13.49 -9.37
CA ASP A 60 6.72 12.62 -10.53
C ASP A 60 5.95 11.35 -10.15
N LEU A 61 4.62 11.40 -10.29
CA LEU A 61 3.74 10.28 -9.98
C LEU A 61 3.80 9.14 -11.00
N LYS A 62 4.51 9.28 -12.12
CA LYS A 62 4.68 8.16 -13.08
C LYS A 62 5.66 7.10 -12.57
N ASN A 63 6.57 7.48 -11.68
CA ASN A 63 7.65 6.64 -11.21
C ASN A 63 7.75 6.65 -9.68
N VAL A 64 6.71 6.16 -9.01
CA VAL A 64 6.68 6.06 -7.54
C VAL A 64 6.77 4.63 -7.06
N TYR A 65 7.31 4.43 -5.86
CA TYR A 65 7.41 3.12 -5.24
C TYR A 65 6.49 3.07 -4.00
N PRO A 66 5.31 2.43 -4.08
CA PRO A 66 4.43 2.26 -2.94
C PRO A 66 4.94 1.17 -2.01
N GLN A 67 5.23 1.52 -0.76
CA GLN A 67 5.72 0.60 0.26
C GLN A 67 4.65 0.36 1.33
N PHE A 68 4.22 -0.88 1.46
CA PHE A 68 3.24 -1.30 2.46
C PHE A 68 3.92 -2.06 3.58
N THR A 69 3.52 -1.79 4.82
CA THR A 69 3.69 -2.73 5.94
C THR A 69 2.32 -3.32 6.23
N LEU A 70 2.24 -4.64 6.31
CA LEU A 70 0.99 -5.36 6.56
C LEU A 70 0.98 -5.92 7.97
N VAL A 71 -0.21 -6.31 8.42
CA VAL A 71 -0.31 -7.22 9.57
C VAL A 71 0.43 -8.54 9.29
N THR A 72 0.91 -9.19 10.35
CA THR A 72 1.70 -10.42 10.27
C THR A 72 0.98 -11.50 9.45
N ASP A 73 1.75 -12.23 8.63
CA ASP A 73 1.33 -13.31 7.72
C ASP A 73 0.39 -12.89 6.57
N ALA A 74 -0.03 -11.63 6.49
CA ALA A 74 -0.79 -11.15 5.35
C ALA A 74 0.11 -10.98 4.11
N LYS A 75 -0.51 -11.04 2.92
CA LYS A 75 0.14 -10.71 1.65
C LYS A 75 -0.59 -9.59 0.91
N LEU A 76 0.09 -8.98 -0.06
CA LEU A 76 -0.44 -7.93 -0.91
C LEU A 76 -0.70 -8.46 -2.33
N SER A 77 -1.80 -8.03 -2.94
CA SER A 77 -2.09 -8.25 -4.36
C SER A 77 -2.62 -6.97 -5.02
N PRO A 78 -2.03 -6.48 -6.12
CA PRO A 78 -0.82 -7.00 -6.74
C PRO A 78 0.40 -6.81 -5.82
N LYS A 79 1.44 -7.62 -6.03
CA LYS A 79 2.74 -7.38 -5.40
C LYS A 79 3.36 -6.12 -6.01
N VAL A 80 4.04 -5.33 -5.19
CA VAL A 80 4.86 -4.22 -5.66
C VAL A 80 6.21 -4.78 -6.12
N THR A 81 6.42 -4.86 -7.43
CA THR A 81 7.64 -5.43 -8.04
C THR A 81 8.65 -4.36 -8.49
N GLY A 82 8.28 -3.09 -8.42
CA GLY A 82 9.11 -1.97 -8.87
C GLY A 82 8.37 -0.64 -8.80
N PHE A 83 8.91 0.37 -9.51
CA PHE A 83 8.21 1.64 -9.71
C PHE A 83 6.88 1.43 -10.43
N THR A 84 5.87 2.18 -10.00
CA THR A 84 4.49 2.09 -10.43
C THR A 84 4.01 3.47 -10.87
N ASP A 85 3.18 3.50 -11.92
CA ASP A 85 2.56 4.72 -12.43
C ASP A 85 1.27 5.03 -11.66
N PHE A 86 1.29 6.09 -10.86
CA PHE A 86 0.16 6.67 -10.15
C PHE A 86 -0.29 8.00 -10.78
N SER A 87 0.15 8.36 -11.99
CA SER A 87 -0.15 9.66 -12.60
C SER A 87 -1.64 9.85 -12.94
N ASP A 88 -2.39 8.77 -13.11
CA ASP A 88 -3.84 8.78 -13.37
C ASP A 88 -4.70 8.67 -12.10
N TYR A 89 -4.14 8.97 -10.93
CA TYR A 89 -4.78 8.76 -9.61
C TYR A 89 -6.12 9.48 -9.42
N LYS A 90 -6.41 10.55 -10.18
CA LYS A 90 -7.63 11.34 -10.04
C LYS A 90 -8.85 10.60 -10.61
N GLU A 91 -8.67 9.95 -11.75
CA GLU A 91 -9.72 9.18 -12.42
C GLU A 91 -9.68 7.70 -12.02
N ASN A 92 -8.47 7.17 -11.82
CA ASN A 92 -8.20 5.77 -11.51
C ASN A 92 -7.29 5.64 -10.28
N PRO A 93 -7.84 5.84 -9.06
CA PRO A 93 -7.06 5.76 -7.83
C PRO A 93 -6.45 4.36 -7.66
N PRO A 94 -5.16 4.23 -7.26
CA PRO A 94 -4.51 2.95 -7.09
C PRO A 94 -5.21 2.08 -6.04
N LYS A 95 -5.29 0.77 -6.30
CA LYS A 95 -5.94 -0.20 -5.41
C LYS A 95 -5.03 -1.39 -5.13
N TYR A 96 -4.94 -1.77 -3.87
CA TYR A 96 -4.20 -2.95 -3.43
C TYR A 96 -5.01 -3.75 -2.42
N THR A 97 -5.01 -5.06 -2.57
CA THR A 97 -5.74 -5.99 -1.70
C THR A 97 -4.80 -6.64 -0.72
N VAL A 98 -5.05 -6.44 0.57
CA VAL A 98 -4.43 -7.21 1.64
C VAL A 98 -5.21 -8.51 1.77
N ILE A 99 -4.51 -9.64 1.84
CA ILE A 99 -5.07 -10.98 2.00
C ILE A 99 -4.51 -11.52 3.32
N SER A 100 -5.38 -11.91 4.25
CA SER A 100 -4.99 -12.41 5.58
C SER A 100 -4.13 -13.68 5.52
N GLY A 101 -3.47 -14.02 6.63
CA GLY A 101 -2.65 -15.23 6.74
C GLY A 101 -3.42 -16.52 6.45
N ASN A 102 -4.70 -16.58 6.85
CA ASN A 102 -5.58 -17.71 6.56
C ASN A 102 -6.19 -17.71 5.14
N ARG A 103 -5.90 -16.69 4.32
CA ARG A 103 -6.41 -16.51 2.95
C ARG A 103 -7.93 -16.42 2.80
N GLN A 104 -8.68 -16.30 3.89
CA GLN A 104 -10.14 -16.22 3.89
C GLN A 104 -10.69 -14.79 4.00
N VAL A 105 -9.86 -13.84 4.46
CA VAL A 105 -10.25 -12.43 4.60
C VAL A 105 -9.42 -11.60 3.63
N GLN A 106 -10.10 -10.74 2.86
CA GLN A 106 -9.46 -9.83 1.92
C GLN A 106 -10.02 -8.43 2.11
N LYS A 107 -9.14 -7.43 2.08
CA LYS A 107 -9.51 -6.02 2.14
C LYS A 107 -8.78 -5.24 1.05
N THR A 108 -9.53 -4.64 0.14
CA THR A 108 -9.00 -3.77 -0.92
C THR A 108 -8.92 -2.34 -0.42
N TYR A 109 -7.69 -1.82 -0.32
CA TYR A 109 -7.41 -0.44 0.03
C TYR A 109 -7.37 0.43 -1.23
N THR A 110 -8.10 1.54 -1.21
CA THR A 110 -8.02 2.59 -2.25
C THR A 110 -7.09 3.71 -1.77
N ILE A 111 -6.12 4.08 -2.61
CA ILE A 111 -5.15 5.14 -2.31
C ILE A 111 -5.65 6.45 -2.91
N TYR A 112 -5.85 7.45 -2.06
CA TYR A 112 -6.16 8.81 -2.45
C TYR A 112 -4.93 9.68 -2.29
N ILE A 113 -4.52 10.30 -3.38
CA ILE A 113 -3.36 11.18 -3.45
C ILE A 113 -3.88 12.61 -3.54
N THR A 114 -3.29 13.50 -2.74
CA THR A 114 -3.49 14.94 -2.86
C THR A 114 -2.14 15.60 -3.04
N GLU A 115 -2.03 16.50 -4.01
CA GLU A 115 -0.85 17.35 -4.17
C GLU A 115 -0.95 18.54 -3.22
N GLN A 116 0.19 18.97 -2.69
CA GLN A 116 0.28 20.24 -1.98
C GLN A 116 -0.15 21.38 -2.91
N GLU A 117 -1.02 22.26 -2.43
CA GLU A 117 -1.30 23.53 -3.11
C GLU A 117 -0.10 24.48 -2.97
N TYR A 118 0.30 25.09 -4.08
CA TYR A 118 1.28 26.18 -4.05
C TYR A 118 0.55 27.50 -3.72
N THR A 119 0.69 28.00 -2.50
CA THR A 119 0.25 29.36 -2.16
C THR A 119 1.41 30.32 -2.41
N ILE A 120 1.25 31.23 -3.38
CA ILE A 120 2.16 32.36 -3.55
C ILE A 120 1.86 33.35 -2.40
N GLN A 121 2.85 33.64 -1.57
CA GLN A 121 2.80 34.76 -0.62
C GLN A 121 3.22 36.06 -1.30
#